data_AF-A0A5C4IZY3-F1
#
_entry.id   AF-A0A5C4IZY3-F1
#
_cell.length_a   1.000
_cell.length_b   1.000
_cell.length_c   1.000
_cell.angle_alpha   90.00
_cell.angle_beta   90.00
_cell.angle_gamma   90.00
#
_symmetry.space_group_name_H-M   'P 1'
#
loop_
_entity.id
_entity.type
_entity.pdbx_description
1 polymer ?
#
loop_
_entity_poly.entity_id
_entity_poly.type
_entity_poly.pdbx_seq_one_letter_code
_entity_poly.pdbx_strand_id
1 'polypeptide(L)'
;MGEQFVGAGWGFPMRVSASGGIVLVTGEREIEEAIRLVLATAPGERPTRPEFGCAIHDLVFAPVNEETTGRIAYEVRGSLDRWEPRIEVSDVRVSVSPDDGSVLFIDVRYEVRGTNNPRNLVFPFYVIPSHEEPPDGEPSPGGGVPPYAVPSSSESEG
;
A
#
# COMPACT_ATOMS: atom_id res chain seq x y z
N MET A 1 0.24 -25.57 25.09
CA MET A 1 1.66 -25.31 25.42
C MET A 1 2.51 -25.61 24.19
N GLY A 2 2.43 -24.75 23.17
CA GLY A 2 3.09 -24.94 21.86
C GLY A 2 3.29 -23.66 21.05
N GLU A 3 2.92 -22.48 21.58
CA GLU A 3 3.01 -21.19 20.88
C GLU A 3 4.41 -20.55 20.95
N GLN A 4 5.39 -21.19 21.62
CA GLN A 4 6.70 -20.61 21.90
C GLN A 4 7.77 -20.82 20.81
N PHE A 5 7.42 -21.38 19.65
CA PHE A 5 8.38 -21.64 18.57
C PHE A 5 8.05 -20.94 17.24
N VAL A 6 7.20 -19.92 17.26
CA VAL A 6 7.05 -19.00 16.12
C VAL A 6 8.08 -17.89 16.30
N GLY A 7 9.00 -17.75 15.34
CA GLY A 7 10.03 -16.71 15.38
C GLY A 7 9.43 -15.33 15.61
N ALA A 8 10.16 -14.46 16.32
CA ALA A 8 9.76 -13.08 16.55
C ALA A 8 10.49 -12.17 15.55
N GLY A 9 9.73 -11.51 14.68
CA GLY A 9 10.22 -10.53 13.72
C GLY A 9 10.27 -9.13 14.31
N TRP A 10 10.98 -8.22 13.64
CA TRP A 10 10.93 -6.80 13.98
C TRP A 10 9.55 -6.25 13.61
N GLY A 11 8.95 -5.45 14.49
CA GLY A 11 7.70 -4.76 14.19
C GLY A 11 7.84 -3.81 13.01
N PHE A 12 6.85 -3.78 12.13
CA PHE A 12 6.73 -2.84 11.03
C PHE A 12 5.44 -2.00 11.12
N PRO A 13 5.49 -0.65 11.03
CA PRO A 13 6.71 0.15 11.03
C PRO A 13 7.51 -0.03 12.33
N MET A 14 8.83 0.17 12.25
CA MET A 14 9.74 -0.01 13.40
C MET A 14 9.31 0.88 14.57
N ARG A 15 9.18 0.27 15.74
CA ARG A 15 8.75 0.92 16.98
C ARG A 15 9.73 0.60 18.11
N VAL A 16 9.88 1.55 19.03
CA VAL A 16 10.67 1.39 20.25
C VAL A 16 9.72 1.17 21.43
N SER A 17 10.03 0.22 22.30
CA SER A 17 9.28 -0.04 23.52
C SER A 17 9.52 1.06 24.56
N ALA A 18 8.66 1.15 25.57
CA ALA A 18 8.86 2.05 26.71
C ALA A 18 10.18 1.77 27.48
N SER A 19 10.75 0.58 27.32
CA SER A 19 12.04 0.18 27.90
C SER A 19 13.25 0.48 27.00
N GLY A 20 13.05 1.09 25.83
CA GLY A 20 14.13 1.43 24.88
C GLY A 20 14.54 0.29 23.95
N GLY A 21 13.83 -0.85 23.95
CA GLY A 21 14.09 -1.97 23.04
C GLY A 21 13.30 -1.88 21.73
N ILE A 22 13.69 -2.64 20.71
CA ILE A 22 12.90 -2.74 19.47
C ILE A 22 11.68 -3.62 19.74
N VAL A 23 10.50 -3.17 19.31
CA VAL A 23 9.27 -3.96 19.39
C VAL A 23 9.37 -5.14 18.44
N LEU A 24 9.24 -6.35 18.98
CA LEU A 24 9.10 -7.57 18.19
C LEU A 24 7.62 -7.92 18.03
N VAL A 25 7.26 -8.43 16.86
CA VAL A 25 5.92 -8.95 16.57
C VAL A 25 5.99 -10.46 16.34
N THR A 26 4.93 -11.15 16.70
CA THR A 26 4.82 -12.61 16.54
C THR A 26 3.45 -12.96 15.99
N GLY A 27 3.36 -14.13 15.36
CA GLY A 27 2.11 -14.72 14.92
C GLY A 27 1.35 -13.83 13.93
N GLU A 28 0.08 -13.59 14.24
CA GLU A 28 -0.89 -13.03 13.29
C GLU A 28 -0.62 -11.56 12.97
N ARG A 29 -0.10 -10.80 13.95
CA ARG A 29 0.30 -9.40 13.75
C ARG A 29 1.45 -9.28 12.77
N GLU A 30 2.41 -10.21 12.83
CA GLU A 30 3.54 -10.25 11.89
C GLU A 30 3.06 -10.51 10.46
N ILE A 31 2.03 -11.34 10.27
CA ILE A 31 1.41 -11.58 8.96
C ILE A 31 0.75 -10.30 8.43
N GLU A 32 -0.04 -9.58 9.24
CA GLU A 32 -0.65 -8.32 8.82
C GLU A 32 0.39 -7.27 8.41
N GLU A 33 1.48 -7.16 9.18
CA GLU A 33 2.58 -6.24 8.89
C GLU A 33 3.35 -6.65 7.62
N ALA A 34 3.56 -7.95 7.39
CA ALA A 34 4.17 -8.47 6.18
C ALA A 34 3.30 -8.23 4.93
N ILE A 35 1.98 -8.48 5.01
CA ILE A 35 1.03 -8.18 3.93
C ILE A 35 1.13 -6.70 3.55
N ARG A 36 1.06 -5.79 4.52
CA ARG A 36 1.16 -4.35 4.26
C ARG A 36 2.48 -3.98 3.58
N LEU A 37 3.57 -4.59 4.01
CA LEU A 37 4.90 -4.33 3.46
C LEU A 37 5.04 -4.86 2.02
N VAL A 38 4.40 -5.99 1.68
CA VAL A 38 4.33 -6.46 0.28
C VAL A 38 3.54 -5.49 -0.60
N LEU A 39 2.35 -5.07 -0.15
CA LEU A 39 1.47 -4.18 -0.93
C LEU A 39 2.04 -2.76 -1.07
N ALA A 40 2.74 -2.27 -0.06
CA ALA A 40 3.32 -0.92 -0.04
C ALA A 40 4.65 -0.79 -0.81
N THR A 41 5.19 -1.87 -1.38
CA THR A 41 6.47 -1.86 -2.10
C THR A 41 6.25 -2.15 -3.58
N ALA A 42 6.76 -1.29 -4.46
CA ALA A 42 6.77 -1.55 -5.90
C ALA A 42 7.92 -2.50 -6.29
N PRO A 43 7.72 -3.43 -7.25
CA PRO A 43 8.81 -4.20 -7.83
C PRO A 43 9.94 -3.28 -8.33
N GLY A 44 11.19 -3.62 -8.01
CA GLY A 44 12.38 -2.83 -8.33
C GLY A 44 12.85 -1.90 -7.20
N GLU A 45 12.02 -1.58 -6.21
CA GLU A 45 12.43 -0.72 -5.07
C GLU A 45 13.52 -1.37 -4.21
N ARG A 46 13.62 -2.70 -4.22
CA ARG A 46 14.61 -3.45 -3.46
C ARG A 46 15.75 -3.91 -4.37
N PRO A 47 16.95 -3.30 -4.30
CA PRO A 47 18.04 -3.58 -5.23
C PRO A 47 18.47 -5.04 -5.30
N THR A 48 18.44 -5.75 -4.16
CA THR A 48 18.84 -7.16 -4.05
C THR A 48 17.66 -8.13 -4.18
N ARG A 49 16.42 -7.63 -4.36
CA ARG A 49 15.19 -8.41 -4.54
C ARG A 49 14.22 -7.64 -5.46
N PRO A 50 14.57 -7.43 -6.74
CA PRO A 50 13.78 -6.57 -7.62
C PRO A 50 12.37 -7.11 -7.89
N GLU A 51 12.12 -8.41 -7.73
CA GLU A 51 10.78 -8.99 -7.91
C GLU A 51 9.86 -8.77 -6.70
N PHE A 52 10.42 -8.38 -5.55
CA PHE A 52 9.65 -8.23 -4.31
C PHE A 52 8.72 -7.01 -4.39
N GLY A 53 7.45 -7.22 -4.06
CA GLY A 53 6.45 -6.16 -4.01
C GLY A 53 5.15 -6.54 -4.72
N CYS A 54 4.38 -5.50 -5.03
CA CYS A 54 3.08 -5.59 -5.71
C CYS A 54 3.02 -4.64 -6.89
N ALA A 55 2.64 -5.11 -8.08
CA ALA A 55 2.62 -4.28 -9.28
C ALA A 55 1.41 -3.30 -9.34
N ILE A 56 0.61 -3.20 -8.28
CA ILE A 56 -0.48 -2.21 -8.18
C ILE A 56 0.02 -0.76 -8.33
N HIS A 57 1.30 -0.50 -8.01
CA HIS A 57 1.91 0.82 -8.16
C HIS A 57 1.99 1.31 -9.61
N ASP A 58 1.93 0.40 -10.59
CA ASP A 58 1.85 0.76 -12.01
C ASP A 58 0.46 1.32 -12.39
N LEU A 59 -0.54 1.16 -11.52
CA LEU A 59 -1.95 1.50 -11.76
C LEU A 59 -2.38 2.81 -11.08
N VAL A 60 -1.46 3.56 -10.45
CA VAL A 60 -1.76 4.83 -9.75
C VAL A 60 -2.47 5.86 -10.64
N PHE A 61 -2.20 5.82 -11.94
CA PHE A 61 -2.78 6.73 -12.95
C PHE A 61 -3.84 6.07 -13.83
N ALA A 62 -4.18 4.81 -13.58
CA ALA A 62 -5.20 4.13 -14.35
C ALA A 62 -6.60 4.69 -13.99
N PRO A 63 -7.52 4.77 -14.97
CA PRO A 63 -8.88 5.23 -14.69
C PRO A 63 -9.58 4.31 -13.70
N VAL A 64 -10.36 4.87 -12.79
CA VAL A 64 -11.13 4.09 -11.81
C VAL A 64 -12.33 3.45 -12.48
N ASN A 65 -12.17 2.22 -12.97
CA ASN A 65 -13.20 1.44 -13.63
C ASN A 65 -13.10 -0.06 -13.28
N GLU A 66 -14.01 -0.87 -13.79
CA GLU A 66 -14.06 -2.32 -13.53
C GLU A 66 -12.80 -3.06 -14.01
N GLU A 67 -12.19 -2.60 -15.10
CA GLU A 67 -10.95 -3.20 -15.63
C GLU A 67 -9.77 -2.96 -14.67
N THR A 68 -9.56 -1.71 -14.26
CA THR A 68 -8.49 -1.33 -13.32
C THR A 68 -8.68 -2.02 -11.97
N THR A 69 -9.92 -2.04 -11.44
CA THR A 69 -10.21 -2.71 -10.15
C THR A 69 -9.98 -4.21 -10.23
N GLY A 70 -10.39 -4.86 -11.33
CA GLY A 70 -10.09 -6.28 -11.59
C GLY A 70 -8.59 -6.56 -11.69
N ARG A 71 -7.83 -5.67 -12.34
CA ARG A 71 -6.37 -5.78 -12.44
C ARG A 71 -5.68 -5.60 -11.09
N ILE A 72 -6.11 -4.62 -10.28
CA ILE A 72 -5.61 -4.44 -8.91
C ILE A 72 -5.84 -5.73 -8.09
N ALA A 73 -7.05 -6.28 -8.12
CA ALA A 73 -7.35 -7.50 -7.37
C ALA A 73 -6.48 -8.70 -7.80
N TYR A 74 -6.22 -8.83 -9.12
CA TYR A 74 -5.34 -9.85 -9.68
C TYR A 74 -3.88 -9.69 -9.19
N GLU A 75 -3.32 -8.48 -9.29
CA GLU A 75 -1.94 -8.20 -8.84
C GLU A 75 -1.77 -8.41 -7.33
N VAL A 76 -2.72 -7.94 -6.52
CA VAL A 76 -2.72 -8.14 -5.06
C VAL A 76 -2.71 -9.63 -4.73
N ARG A 77 -3.61 -10.41 -5.35
CA ARG A 77 -3.68 -11.86 -5.11
C ARG A 77 -2.38 -12.55 -5.49
N GLY A 78 -1.86 -12.27 -6.69
CA GLY A 78 -0.61 -12.86 -7.17
C GLY A 78 0.60 -12.53 -6.30
N SER A 79 0.72 -11.29 -5.84
CA SER A 79 1.79 -10.87 -4.95
C SER A 79 1.70 -11.50 -3.56
N LEU A 80 0.51 -11.60 -2.98
CA LEU A 80 0.33 -12.24 -1.67
C LEU A 80 0.58 -13.75 -1.74
N ASP A 81 0.09 -14.42 -2.78
CA ASP A 81 0.35 -15.85 -2.99
C ASP A 81 1.85 -16.14 -3.15
N ARG A 82 2.61 -15.20 -3.75
CA ARG A 82 4.06 -15.33 -3.96
C ARG A 82 4.88 -15.02 -2.71
N TRP A 83 4.54 -13.95 -2.00
CA TRP A 83 5.40 -13.37 -0.96
C TRP A 83 4.96 -13.69 0.47
N GLU A 84 3.71 -14.11 0.68
CA GLU A 84 3.16 -14.46 1.99
C GLU A 84 2.58 -15.89 2.00
N PRO A 85 3.41 -16.95 1.95
CA PRO A 85 2.94 -18.33 1.86
C PRO A 85 2.24 -18.84 3.13
N ARG A 86 2.25 -18.07 4.22
CA ARG A 86 1.58 -18.42 5.48
C ARG A 86 0.06 -18.20 5.42
N ILE A 87 -0.45 -17.53 4.39
CA ILE A 87 -1.89 -17.31 4.22
C ILE A 87 -2.43 -18.03 2.99
N GLU A 88 -3.75 -18.13 2.93
CA GLU A 88 -4.53 -18.50 1.77
C GLU A 88 -5.53 -17.38 1.51
N VAL A 89 -5.41 -16.69 0.36
CA VAL A 89 -6.29 -15.57 0.01
C VAL A 89 -7.62 -16.11 -0.53
N SER A 90 -8.71 -15.85 0.19
CA SER A 90 -10.05 -16.28 -0.20
C SER A 90 -10.72 -15.27 -1.13
N ASP A 91 -10.52 -13.96 -0.90
CA ASP A 91 -11.16 -12.90 -1.68
C ASP A 91 -10.34 -11.60 -1.66
N VAL A 92 -10.40 -10.83 -2.73
CA VAL A 92 -9.81 -9.48 -2.83
C VAL A 92 -10.83 -8.56 -3.49
N ARG A 93 -11.29 -7.54 -2.77
CA ARG A 93 -12.25 -6.56 -3.28
C ARG A 93 -11.64 -5.18 -3.30
N VAL A 94 -11.91 -4.44 -4.37
CA VAL A 94 -11.47 -3.06 -4.52
C VAL A 94 -12.71 -2.18 -4.57
N SER A 95 -12.75 -1.15 -3.72
CA SER A 95 -13.86 -0.19 -3.65
C SER A 95 -13.32 1.22 -3.57
N VAL A 96 -14.00 2.17 -4.20
CA VAL A 96 -13.68 3.61 -4.09
C VAL A 96 -14.10 4.11 -2.71
N SER A 97 -13.28 4.96 -2.10
CA SER A 97 -13.63 5.62 -0.85
C SER A 97 -14.85 6.53 -1.05
N PRO A 98 -15.84 6.49 -0.15
CA PRO A 98 -17.01 7.38 -0.23
C PRO A 98 -16.65 8.84 0.04
N ASP A 99 -15.55 9.08 0.77
CA ASP A 99 -15.13 10.42 1.19
C ASP A 99 -14.18 11.08 0.17
N ASP A 100 -13.48 10.28 -0.63
CA ASP A 100 -12.45 10.76 -1.55
C ASP A 100 -12.32 9.84 -2.78
N GLY A 101 -12.70 10.33 -3.95
CA GLY A 101 -12.63 9.59 -5.21
C GLY A 101 -11.20 9.24 -5.66
N SER A 102 -10.17 9.81 -5.02
CA SER A 102 -8.76 9.50 -5.25
C SER A 102 -8.24 8.34 -4.39
N VAL A 103 -9.07 7.75 -3.54
CA VAL A 103 -8.67 6.64 -2.65
C VAL A 103 -9.44 5.37 -2.98
N LEU A 104 -8.71 4.28 -3.18
CA LEU A 104 -9.24 2.93 -3.32
C LEU A 104 -8.95 2.14 -2.04
N PHE A 105 -9.97 1.50 -1.48
CA PHE A 105 -9.81 0.50 -0.43
C PHE A 105 -9.71 -0.89 -1.04
N ILE A 106 -8.66 -1.62 -0.66
CA ILE A 106 -8.43 -3.02 -1.04
C ILE A 106 -8.72 -3.89 0.19
N ASP A 107 -9.86 -4.58 0.19
CA ASP A 107 -10.30 -5.54 1.22
C ASP A 107 -9.76 -6.93 0.86
N VAL A 108 -8.84 -7.44 1.67
CA VAL A 108 -8.19 -8.74 1.47
C VAL A 108 -8.69 -9.71 2.53
N ARG A 109 -9.42 -10.74 2.09
CA ARG A 109 -9.89 -11.82 2.95
C ARG A 109 -8.98 -13.02 2.81
N TYR A 110 -8.56 -13.56 3.96
CA TYR A 110 -7.58 -14.64 3.97
C TYR A 110 -7.73 -15.52 5.21
N GLU A 111 -7.17 -16.72 5.14
CA GLU A 111 -7.01 -17.65 6.25
C GLU A 111 -5.53 -17.88 6.50
N VAL A 112 -5.12 -18.03 7.76
CA VAL A 112 -3.73 -18.38 8.09
C VAL A 112 -3.58 -19.89 8.00
N ARG A 113 -2.62 -20.38 7.21
CA ARG A 113 -2.40 -21.83 7.07
C ARG A 113 -2.08 -22.45 8.41
N GLY A 114 -2.79 -23.53 8.76
CA GLY A 114 -2.68 -24.21 10.06
C GLY A 114 -3.55 -23.63 11.17
N THR A 115 -4.13 -22.44 10.98
CA THR A 115 -5.11 -21.82 11.88
C THR A 115 -6.38 -21.56 11.09
N ASN A 116 -7.37 -22.44 11.20
CA ASN A 116 -8.64 -22.29 10.47
C ASN A 116 -9.50 -21.15 11.07
N ASN A 117 -9.08 -19.90 10.81
CA ASN A 117 -9.70 -18.68 11.30
C ASN A 117 -9.74 -17.63 10.17
N PRO A 118 -10.91 -17.30 9.62
CA PRO A 118 -11.04 -16.32 8.54
C PRO A 118 -10.73 -14.90 9.01
N ARG A 119 -10.04 -14.15 8.15
CA ARG A 119 -9.58 -12.78 8.41
C ARG A 119 -9.85 -11.83 7.26
N ASN A 120 -9.77 -10.54 7.58
CA ASN A 120 -9.86 -9.45 6.63
C ASN A 120 -8.82 -8.35 6.95
N LEU A 121 -8.16 -7.83 5.92
CA LEU A 121 -7.26 -6.67 5.98
C LEU A 121 -7.68 -5.65 4.91
N VAL A 122 -7.96 -4.42 5.34
CA VAL A 122 -8.25 -3.30 4.42
C VAL A 122 -6.99 -2.47 4.24
N PHE A 123 -6.54 -2.32 2.99
CA PHE A 123 -5.38 -1.54 2.59
C PHE A 123 -5.82 -0.33 1.75
N PRO A 124 -5.54 0.92 2.18
CA PRO A 124 -5.82 2.11 1.40
C PRO A 124 -4.75 2.31 0.31
N PHE A 125 -5.18 2.59 -0.91
CA PHE A 125 -4.32 2.87 -2.06
C PHE A 125 -4.75 4.18 -2.71
N TYR A 126 -3.79 5.09 -2.91
CA TYR A 126 -4.06 6.44 -3.42
C TYR A 126 -3.76 6.47 -4.92
N VAL A 127 -4.73 6.93 -5.70
CA VAL A 127 -4.63 7.13 -7.15
C VAL A 127 -4.71 8.60 -7.48
N ILE A 128 -4.10 9.03 -8.58
CA ILE A 128 -4.25 10.41 -9.05
C ILE A 128 -5.52 10.47 -9.90
N PRO A 129 -6.51 11.32 -9.54
CA PRO A 129 -7.74 11.42 -10.30
C PRO A 129 -7.45 11.87 -11.73
N SER A 130 -8.06 11.21 -12.71
CA SER A 130 -8.00 11.62 -14.11
C SER A 130 -8.69 12.99 -14.26
N HIS A 131 -7.97 13.97 -14.80
CA HIS A 131 -8.54 15.26 -15.13
C HIS A 131 -9.43 15.10 -16.38
N GLU A 132 -10.75 15.08 -16.21
CA GLU A 132 -11.64 15.38 -17.34
C GLU A 132 -11.44 16.85 -17.71
N GLU A 133 -10.90 17.10 -18.90
CA GLU A 133 -10.90 18.43 -19.48
C GLU A 133 -12.38 18.84 -19.64
N PRO A 134 -12.84 19.95 -19.03
CA PRO A 134 -14.23 20.37 -19.17
C PRO A 134 -14.54 20.60 -20.65
N PRO A 135 -15.75 20.25 -21.12
CA PRO A 135 -16.12 20.44 -22.52
C PRO A 135 -15.89 21.90 -22.93
N ASP A 136 -15.15 22.09 -24.02
CA ASP A 136 -14.70 23.36 -24.58
C ASP A 136 -15.69 24.51 -24.36
N GLY A 137 -15.34 25.51 -23.55
CA GLY A 137 -16.18 26.71 -23.45
C GLY A 137 -15.87 27.77 -22.38
N GLU A 138 -15.09 27.49 -21.33
CA GLU A 138 -14.90 28.47 -20.25
C GLU A 138 -13.50 29.11 -20.26
N PRO A 139 -13.37 30.45 -20.35
CA PRO A 139 -12.08 31.11 -20.29
C PRO A 139 -11.48 31.01 -18.88
N SER A 140 -10.25 30.51 -18.83
CA SER A 140 -9.42 30.35 -17.63
C SER A 140 -9.31 31.65 -16.81
N PRO A 141 -9.71 31.69 -15.52
CA PRO A 141 -9.43 32.83 -14.68
C PRO A 141 -7.99 32.74 -14.16
N GLY A 142 -7.15 33.65 -14.67
CA GLY A 142 -6.03 34.29 -13.97
C GLY A 142 -5.09 33.41 -13.13
N GLY A 143 -3.86 33.24 -13.63
CA GLY A 143 -2.77 32.56 -12.94
C GLY A 143 -2.59 32.96 -11.46
N GLY A 144 -2.77 31.98 -10.59
CA GLY A 144 -2.28 31.98 -9.21
C GLY A 144 -1.05 31.09 -9.11
N VAL A 145 0.09 31.67 -8.73
CA VAL A 145 1.34 30.98 -8.41
C VAL A 145 1.11 29.97 -7.27
N PRO A 146 1.60 28.71 -7.34
CA PRO A 146 1.48 27.75 -6.25
C PRO A 146 2.35 28.14 -5.03
N PRO A 147 1.92 27.84 -3.80
CA PRO A 147 2.58 28.26 -2.57
C PRO A 147 3.72 27.31 -2.17
N TYR A 148 4.77 27.22 -2.99
CA TYR A 148 6.03 26.62 -2.57
C TYR A 148 7.20 27.43 -3.10
N ALA A 149 7.40 28.61 -2.50
CA ALA A 149 8.67 29.32 -2.62
C ALA A 149 9.71 28.59 -1.75
N VAL A 150 10.61 27.85 -2.39
CA VAL A 150 11.84 27.35 -1.76
C VAL A 150 12.79 28.54 -1.62
N PRO A 151 13.28 28.90 -0.42
CA PRO A 151 14.32 29.92 -0.31
C PRO A 151 15.63 29.34 -0.87
N SER A 152 16.06 29.85 -2.02
CA SER A 152 17.41 29.63 -2.55
C SER A 152 18.38 30.39 -1.65
N SER A 153 19.13 29.67 -0.82
CA SER A 153 20.34 30.19 -0.18
C SER A 153 21.35 30.54 -1.27
N SER A 154 21.59 31.83 -1.48
CA SER A 154 22.76 32.32 -2.22
C SER A 154 23.84 32.71 -1.20
N GLU A 155 24.92 31.94 -1.19
CA GLU A 155 26.23 32.40 -0.78
C GLU A 155 26.62 33.67 -1.55
N SER A 156 27.15 34.66 -0.85
CA SER A 156 28.07 35.63 -1.44
C SER A 156 28.98 36.21 -0.36
N GLU A 157 30.26 35.89 -0.50
CA GLU A 157 31.42 36.58 0.07
C GLU A 157 31.37 38.09 -0.17
N GLY A 158 31.93 38.85 0.77
CA GLY A 158 32.13 40.31 0.68
C GLY A 158 32.21 40.98 2.04
#